data_AF-A0A1Z4RLB5-F1
#
_entry.id   AF-A0A1Z4RLB5-F1
#
_cell.length_a   1.000
_cell.length_b   1.000
_cell.length_c   1.000
_cell.angle_alpha   90.00
_cell.angle_beta   90.00
_cell.angle_gamma   90.00
#
_symmetry.space_group_name_H-M   'P 1'
#
loop_
_entity.id
_entity.type
_entity.pdbx_description
1 polymer ?
#
loop_
_entity_poly.entity_id
_entity_poly.type
_entity_poly.pdbx_seq_one_letter_code
_entity_poly.pdbx_strand_id
1 'polypeptide(L)'
;MLNLNLTLPKLNKIYIRIVSSSVLAAIGLSNGWIPEILIKPSQLRVANQSLNIGKVYQPVVSFAVYAYSQEFTPEETVNYAKAGYEVEILRRQVYQEIKNTINQTPPDIVCDQQVTLNNLQTNVREIAQRYCTQSQQIVQRNNLTVDRFNQLKTYYDRRDAFYKQVQNVLIKLQN
;
A
#
# COMPACT_ATOMS: atom_id res chain seq x y z
N MET A 1 -38.57 -9.42 8.91
CA MET A 1 -38.70 -10.85 9.25
C MET A 1 -39.19 -11.57 7.99
N LEU A 2 -38.31 -12.26 7.29
CA LEU A 2 -38.66 -13.02 6.08
C LEU A 2 -38.39 -14.49 6.36
N ASN A 3 -39.49 -15.22 6.51
CA ASN A 3 -39.55 -16.66 6.69
C ASN A 3 -39.40 -17.31 5.31
N LEU A 4 -38.34 -18.10 5.10
CA LEU A 4 -38.20 -18.95 3.92
C LEU A 4 -38.20 -20.41 4.38
N ASN A 5 -39.34 -21.05 4.14
CA ASN A 5 -39.58 -22.46 4.33
C ASN A 5 -39.04 -23.20 3.10
N LEU A 6 -37.88 -23.83 3.22
CA LEU A 6 -37.29 -24.67 2.18
C LEU A 6 -37.43 -26.12 2.60
N THR A 7 -38.44 -26.77 2.02
CA THR A 7 -38.65 -28.21 2.05
C THR A 7 -37.45 -28.93 1.42
N LEU A 8 -36.70 -29.69 2.22
CA LEU A 8 -35.59 -30.55 1.79
C LEU A 8 -36.08 -31.72 0.93
N PRO A 9 -35.43 -32.02 -0.22
CA PRO A 9 -35.39 -33.36 -0.75
C PRO A 9 -34.21 -34.15 -0.12
N LYS A 10 -34.50 -35.41 0.20
CA LYS A 10 -33.64 -36.44 0.80
C LYS A 10 -32.20 -36.46 0.27
N LEU A 11 -31.24 -36.02 1.09
CA LEU A 11 -29.83 -36.41 0.98
C LEU A 11 -29.55 -37.54 1.97
N ASN A 12 -29.90 -38.76 1.57
CA ASN A 12 -29.48 -39.97 2.26
C ASN A 12 -28.19 -40.50 1.58
N LYS A 13 -27.18 -40.79 2.42
CA LYS A 13 -25.87 -41.39 2.09
C LYS A 13 -24.82 -40.52 1.39
N ILE A 14 -24.27 -39.53 2.09
CA ILE A 14 -22.80 -39.30 2.10
C ILE A 14 -22.40 -38.91 3.53
N TYR A 15 -22.19 -39.92 4.38
CA TYR A 15 -21.47 -39.77 5.65
C TYR A 15 -20.02 -40.10 5.35
N ILE A 16 -19.20 -39.10 5.00
CA ILE A 16 -17.75 -39.25 4.98
C ILE A 16 -17.17 -38.19 5.92
N ARG A 17 -16.46 -38.70 6.92
CA ARG A 17 -15.81 -38.02 8.03
C ARG A 17 -15.03 -36.78 7.56
N ILE A 18 -15.49 -35.58 7.92
CA ILE A 18 -14.63 -34.40 7.96
C ILE A 18 -14.02 -34.38 9.36
N VAL A 19 -12.88 -35.05 9.51
CA VAL A 19 -11.98 -34.84 10.64
C VAL A 19 -10.61 -34.50 10.06
N SER A 20 -10.07 -33.37 10.55
CA SER A 20 -8.69 -32.91 10.47
C SER A 20 -8.08 -32.60 9.09
N SER A 21 -8.24 -31.35 8.66
CA SER A 21 -7.14 -30.54 8.09
C SER A 21 -7.51 -29.04 8.02
N SER A 22 -7.89 -28.46 9.16
CA SER A 22 -8.15 -27.01 9.30
C SER A 22 -6.87 -26.16 9.44
N VAL A 23 -5.79 -26.48 8.72
CA VAL A 23 -4.55 -25.67 8.70
C VAL A 23 -3.98 -25.64 7.29
N LEU A 24 -4.61 -24.87 6.39
CA LEU A 24 -3.96 -24.25 5.22
C LEU A 24 -4.89 -23.31 4.42
N ALA A 25 -5.91 -22.70 5.05
CA ALA A 25 -6.79 -21.72 4.39
C ALA A 25 -6.64 -20.27 4.92
N ALA A 26 -5.66 -19.99 5.79
CA ALA A 26 -5.53 -18.67 6.43
C ALA A 26 -4.40 -17.79 5.87
N ILE A 27 -3.55 -18.28 4.95
CA ILE A 27 -2.39 -17.52 4.44
C ILE A 27 -2.60 -17.01 3.00
N GLY A 28 -3.62 -17.49 2.28
CA GLY A 28 -3.86 -17.13 0.88
C GLY A 28 -4.50 -15.76 0.65
N LEU A 29 -5.21 -15.19 1.63
CA LEU A 29 -6.00 -13.96 1.45
C LEU A 29 -5.18 -12.66 1.56
N SER A 30 -3.95 -12.70 2.09
CA SER A 30 -3.07 -11.52 2.14
C SER A 30 -2.19 -11.36 0.89
N ASN A 31 -2.07 -12.39 0.05
CA ASN A 31 -1.15 -12.41 -1.10
C ASN A 31 -1.85 -12.60 -2.46
N GLY A 32 -3.19 -12.56 -2.51
CA GLY A 32 -3.93 -12.55 -3.78
C GLY A 32 -3.89 -13.86 -4.57
N TRP A 33 -3.79 -15.01 -3.89
CA TRP A 33 -3.79 -16.32 -4.55
C TRP A 33 -5.21 -16.86 -4.62
N ILE A 34 -5.87 -16.67 -5.76
CA ILE A 34 -7.15 -17.31 -6.07
C ILE A 34 -6.87 -18.46 -7.03
N PRO A 35 -7.00 -19.74 -6.62
CA PRO A 35 -6.82 -20.85 -7.54
C PRO A 35 -7.98 -20.88 -8.54
N GLU A 36 -7.64 -20.85 -9.83
CA GLU A 36 -8.59 -21.08 -10.92
C GLU A 36 -8.52 -22.56 -11.33
N ILE A 37 -9.65 -23.26 -11.28
CA ILE A 37 -9.73 -24.69 -11.59
C ILE A 37 -9.90 -24.85 -13.11
N LEU A 38 -8.82 -25.16 -13.82
CA LEU A 38 -8.87 -25.53 -15.24
C LEU A 38 -8.80 -27.06 -15.39
N ILE A 39 -9.91 -27.67 -15.80
CA ILE A 39 -9.99 -29.12 -16.02
C ILE A 39 -9.59 -29.41 -17.48
N LYS A 40 -8.37 -29.93 -17.70
CA LYS A 40 -7.92 -30.44 -19.01
C LYS A 40 -7.85 -31.98 -19.01
N PRO A 41 -8.36 -32.68 -20.05
CA PRO A 41 -8.22 -34.12 -20.16
C PRO A 41 -6.82 -34.51 -20.68
N SER A 42 -6.09 -35.36 -19.94
CA SER A 42 -4.88 -36.03 -20.44
C SER A 42 -5.19 -37.50 -20.75
N GLN A 43 -4.69 -38.00 -21.89
CA GLN A 43 -4.81 -39.40 -22.30
C GLN A 43 -3.61 -40.17 -21.73
N LEU A 44 -3.84 -41.01 -20.73
CA LEU A 44 -2.83 -41.90 -20.17
C LEU A 44 -2.72 -43.14 -21.06
N ARG A 45 -1.59 -43.33 -21.76
CA ARG A 45 -1.34 -44.54 -22.54
C ARG A 45 -0.62 -45.56 -21.66
N VAL A 46 -1.38 -46.50 -21.09
CA VAL A 46 -0.83 -47.68 -20.42
C VAL A 46 -0.65 -48.77 -21.48
N ALA A 47 0.59 -49.21 -21.68
CA ALA A 47 0.87 -50.35 -22.55
C ALA A 47 0.30 -51.61 -21.87
N ASN A 48 -0.52 -52.34 -22.64
CA ASN A 48 -0.87 -53.74 -22.42
C ASN A 48 -1.55 -54.13 -21.09
N GLN A 49 -2.76 -53.60 -20.84
CA GLN A 49 -3.94 -54.38 -20.43
C GLN A 49 -5.18 -53.49 -20.35
N SER A 50 -6.25 -53.87 -21.04
CA SER A 50 -7.50 -53.12 -21.15
C SER A 50 -8.34 -53.23 -19.87
N LEU A 51 -8.13 -52.30 -18.94
CA LEU A 51 -9.11 -51.97 -17.90
C LEU A 51 -9.73 -50.62 -18.27
N ASN A 52 -11.03 -50.60 -18.61
CA ASN A 52 -11.74 -49.38 -18.96
C ASN A 52 -12.06 -48.59 -17.69
N ILE A 53 -11.05 -47.91 -17.14
CA ILE A 53 -11.20 -46.98 -16.02
C ILE A 53 -11.61 -45.65 -16.64
N GLY A 54 -12.86 -45.22 -16.39
CA GLY A 54 -13.40 -43.96 -16.91
C GLY A 54 -12.46 -42.78 -16.66
N LYS A 55 -12.49 -41.80 -17.57
CA LYS A 55 -11.64 -40.59 -17.62
C LYS A 55 -11.12 -40.18 -16.23
N VAL A 56 -9.81 -40.34 -16.02
CA VAL A 56 -9.13 -39.84 -14.82
C VAL A 56 -8.89 -38.34 -15.04
N TYR A 57 -9.64 -37.51 -14.32
CA TYR A 57 -9.42 -36.06 -14.29
C TYR A 57 -8.39 -35.75 -13.20
N GLN A 58 -7.14 -35.44 -13.58
CA GLN A 58 -6.18 -34.90 -12.62
C GLN A 58 -6.34 -33.38 -12.56
N PRO A 59 -6.59 -32.79 -11.38
CA PRO A 59 -6.60 -31.34 -11.24
C PRO A 59 -5.16 -30.84 -11.39
N VAL A 60 -4.88 -30.10 -12.45
CA VAL A 60 -3.63 -29.34 -12.57
C VAL A 60 -3.87 -27.99 -11.94
N VAL A 61 -3.27 -27.75 -10.77
CA VAL A 61 -3.35 -26.45 -10.10
C VAL A 61 -2.35 -25.53 -10.79
N SER A 62 -2.85 -24.60 -11.60
CA SER A 62 -2.05 -23.55 -12.24
C SER A 62 -2.08 -22.31 -11.35
N PHE A 63 -0.91 -21.88 -10.86
CA PHE A 63 -0.78 -20.66 -10.07
C PHE A 63 -0.55 -19.48 -11.02
N ALA A 64 -1.60 -18.70 -11.28
CA ALA A 64 -1.44 -17.40 -11.90
C ALA A 64 -1.03 -16.40 -10.82
N VAL A 65 0.18 -15.84 -10.91
CA VAL A 65 0.58 -14.70 -10.07
C VAL A 65 -0.08 -13.46 -10.67
N TYR A 66 -1.17 -13.01 -10.06
CA TYR A 66 -1.68 -11.67 -10.31
C TYR A 66 -0.76 -10.69 -9.59
N ALA A 67 0.19 -10.11 -10.32
CA ALA A 67 0.96 -8.99 -9.81
C ALA A 67 0.02 -7.79 -9.69
N TYR A 68 -0.56 -7.58 -8.49
CA TYR A 68 -1.19 -6.30 -8.19
C TYR A 68 -0.13 -5.21 -8.34
N SER A 69 -0.42 -4.17 -9.11
CA SER A 69 0.42 -2.99 -9.15
C SER A 69 0.52 -2.42 -7.73
N GLN A 70 1.69 -2.52 -7.09
CA GLN A 70 1.90 -1.88 -5.79
C GLN A 70 1.83 -0.36 -5.99
N GLU A 71 0.98 0.33 -5.22
CA GLU A 71 0.79 1.78 -5.32
C GLU A 71 2.09 2.56 -5.01
N PHE A 72 3.00 1.93 -4.25
CA PHE A 72 4.30 2.43 -3.82
C PHE A 72 5.30 1.27 -3.63
N THR A 73 6.60 1.56 -3.72
CA THR A 73 7.67 0.58 -3.48
C THR A 73 8.28 0.69 -2.08
N PRO A 74 8.99 -0.33 -1.58
CA PRO A 74 9.73 -0.24 -0.31
C PRO A 74 10.78 0.89 -0.30
N GLU A 75 11.40 1.16 -1.45
CA GLU A 75 12.35 2.27 -1.60
C GLU A 75 11.65 3.62 -1.46
N GLU A 76 10.50 3.80 -2.11
CA GLU A 76 9.70 5.02 -2.02
C GLU A 76 9.20 5.28 -0.59
N THR A 77 8.87 4.23 0.16
CA THR A 77 8.57 4.35 1.60
C THR A 77 9.74 4.97 2.37
N VAL A 78 10.96 4.48 2.14
CA VAL A 78 12.17 5.00 2.83
C VAL A 78 12.47 6.43 2.40
N ASN A 79 12.42 6.70 1.10
CA ASN A 79 12.68 8.01 0.52
C ASN A 79 11.68 9.06 1.01
N TYR A 80 10.38 8.72 1.04
CA TYR A 80 9.32 9.59 1.56
C TYR A 80 9.52 9.89 3.05
N ALA A 81 9.84 8.88 3.86
CA ALA A 81 10.07 9.06 5.29
C ALA A 81 11.25 10.00 5.55
N LYS A 82 12.38 9.82 4.85
CA LYS A 82 13.56 10.68 4.98
C LYS A 82 13.27 12.12 4.54
N ALA A 83 12.69 12.29 3.35
CA ALA A 83 12.32 13.60 2.84
C ALA A 83 11.37 14.34 3.80
N GLY A 84 10.30 13.67 4.24
CA GLY A 84 9.33 14.25 5.16
C GLY A 84 9.94 14.63 6.52
N TYR A 85 10.85 13.80 7.05
CA TYR A 85 11.56 14.09 8.30
C TYR A 85 12.44 15.34 8.20
N GLU A 86 13.24 15.44 7.13
CA GLU A 86 14.11 16.58 6.90
C GLU A 86 13.32 17.88 6.63
N VAL A 87 12.22 17.79 5.87
CA VAL A 87 11.30 18.92 5.65
C VAL A 87 10.68 19.39 6.96
N GLU A 88 10.32 18.49 7.87
CA GLU A 88 9.77 18.85 9.18
C GLU A 88 10.81 19.55 10.08
N ILE A 89 12.07 19.09 10.07
CA ILE A 89 13.17 19.77 10.78
C ILE A 89 13.32 21.20 10.23
N LEU A 90 13.39 21.34 8.91
CA LEU A 90 13.50 22.64 8.25
C LEU A 90 12.30 23.54 8.58
N ARG A 91 11.07 23.00 8.55
CA ARG A 91 9.85 23.74 8.88
C ARG A 91 9.91 24.32 10.29
N ARG A 92 10.42 23.56 11.27
CA ARG A 92 10.60 24.03 12.66
C ARG A 92 11.63 25.14 12.77
N GLN A 93 12.75 25.02 12.04
CA GLN A 93 13.79 26.06 12.02
C GLN A 93 13.24 27.37 11.45
N VAL A 94 12.58 27.29 10.28
CA VAL A 94 11.95 28.42 9.61
C VAL A 94 10.86 29.05 10.46
N TYR A 95 10.06 28.24 11.15
CA TYR A 95 9.05 28.75 12.08
C TYR A 95 9.68 29.63 13.17
N GLN A 96 10.79 29.19 13.78
CA GLN A 96 11.47 30.00 14.80
C GLN A 96 12.11 31.26 14.20
N GLU A 97 12.70 31.16 13.01
CA GLU A 97 13.29 32.30 12.32
C GLU A 97 12.25 33.39 12.05
N ILE A 98 11.09 33.01 11.49
CA ILE A 98 9.98 33.94 11.26
C ILE A 98 9.51 34.51 12.60
N LYS A 99 9.24 33.66 13.59
CA LYS A 99 8.76 34.11 14.92
C LYS A 99 9.69 35.17 15.52
N ASN A 100 11.01 34.98 15.44
CA ASN A 100 12.00 35.93 15.94
C ASN A 100 12.05 37.23 15.11
N THR A 101 11.71 37.15 13.82
CA THR A 101 11.72 38.28 12.90
C THR A 101 10.51 39.20 13.10
N ILE A 102 9.32 38.63 13.31
CA ILE A 102 8.07 39.39 13.39
C ILE A 102 7.47 39.49 14.80
N ASN A 103 8.06 38.82 15.81
CA ASN A 103 7.59 38.78 17.19
C ASN A 103 6.10 38.40 17.35
N GLN A 104 5.57 37.62 16.42
CA GLN A 104 4.21 37.13 16.40
C GLN A 104 4.18 35.69 15.87
N THR A 105 3.02 35.04 15.96
CA THR A 105 2.83 33.70 15.40
C THR A 105 3.06 33.73 13.88
N PRO A 106 4.00 32.92 13.35
CA PRO A 106 4.20 32.78 11.91
C PRO A 106 2.91 32.36 11.21
N PRO A 107 2.60 32.92 10.03
CA PRO A 107 1.51 32.43 9.20
C PRO A 107 1.84 31.05 8.62
N ASP A 108 0.81 30.32 8.20
CA ASP A 108 1.00 29.10 7.43
C ASP A 108 1.64 29.41 6.07
N ILE A 109 2.66 28.65 5.68
CA ILE A 109 3.35 28.78 4.41
C ILE A 109 2.93 27.65 3.49
N VAL A 110 2.32 28.00 2.37
CA VAL A 110 1.80 27.07 1.36
C VAL A 110 2.59 27.27 0.07
N CYS A 111 3.56 26.41 -0.17
CA CYS A 111 4.59 26.59 -1.21
C CYS A 111 4.09 26.46 -2.66
N ASP A 112 2.93 25.85 -2.87
CA ASP A 112 2.28 25.69 -4.16
C ASP A 112 1.28 26.82 -4.48
N GLN A 113 1.09 27.78 -3.58
CA GLN A 113 0.16 28.90 -3.76
C GLN A 113 0.90 30.25 -3.76
N GLN A 114 1.32 30.71 -4.94
CA GLN A 114 2.08 31.96 -5.07
C GLN A 114 1.37 33.19 -4.47
N VAL A 115 0.03 33.21 -4.50
CA VAL A 115 -0.77 34.30 -3.92
C VAL A 115 -0.57 34.40 -2.40
N THR A 116 -0.46 33.26 -1.69
CA THR A 116 -0.25 33.27 -0.24
C THR A 116 1.11 33.84 0.11
N LEU A 117 2.15 33.49 -0.65
CA LEU A 117 3.51 34.03 -0.50
C LEU A 117 3.56 35.53 -0.77
N ASN A 118 2.84 36.01 -1.79
CA ASN A 118 2.80 37.42 -2.16
C ASN A 118 2.08 38.31 -1.14
N ASN A 119 1.24 37.73 -0.28
CA ASN A 119 0.55 38.45 0.80
C ASN A 119 1.39 38.54 2.08
N LEU A 120 2.53 37.85 2.14
CA LEU A 120 3.46 37.94 3.27
C LEU A 120 4.20 39.28 3.25
N GLN A 121 4.50 39.79 4.45
CA GLN A 121 5.46 40.89 4.65
C GLN A 121 6.80 40.54 3.98
N THR A 122 7.52 41.54 3.44
CA THR A 122 8.70 41.32 2.60
C THR A 122 9.75 40.42 3.24
N ASN A 123 10.11 40.68 4.50
CA ASN A 123 11.04 39.87 5.29
C ASN A 123 10.57 38.42 5.49
N VAL A 124 9.28 38.20 5.73
CA VAL A 124 8.70 36.85 5.88
C VAL A 124 8.64 36.13 4.54
N ARG A 125 8.37 36.86 3.45
CA ARG A 125 8.30 36.32 2.10
C ARG A 125 9.64 35.74 1.64
N GLU A 126 10.74 36.43 1.89
CA GLU A 126 12.08 35.94 1.54
C GLU A 126 12.41 34.63 2.26
N ILE A 127 12.09 34.57 3.57
CA ILE A 127 12.26 33.35 4.37
C ILE A 127 11.37 32.22 3.82
N ALA A 128 10.11 32.51 3.48
CA ALA A 128 9.17 31.54 2.94
C ALA A 128 9.62 31.00 1.55
N GLN A 129 10.11 31.86 0.67
CA GLN A 129 10.63 31.44 -0.64
C GLN A 129 11.86 30.54 -0.50
N ARG A 130 12.76 30.86 0.43
CA ARG A 130 13.90 29.98 0.75
C ARG A 130 13.43 28.64 1.30
N TYR A 131 12.48 28.63 2.23
CA TYR A 131 11.88 27.40 2.77
C TYR A 131 11.29 26.50 1.68
N CYS A 132 10.51 27.07 0.77
CA CYS A 132 9.89 26.33 -0.31
C CYS A 132 10.93 25.74 -1.27
N THR A 133 11.95 26.52 -1.62
CA THR A 133 13.05 26.08 -2.48
C THR A 133 13.84 24.93 -1.83
N GLN A 134 14.21 25.08 -0.56
CA GLN A 134 14.96 24.05 0.17
C GLN A 134 14.13 22.77 0.38
N SER A 135 12.82 22.90 0.63
CA SER A 135 11.92 21.75 0.75
C SER A 135 11.86 20.94 -0.55
N GLN A 136 11.78 21.61 -1.71
CA GLN A 136 11.83 20.94 -3.01
C GLN A 136 13.18 20.23 -3.24
N GLN A 137 14.29 20.86 -2.87
CA GLN A 137 15.63 20.25 -2.96
C GLN A 137 15.77 19.02 -2.06
N ILE A 138 15.19 19.06 -0.85
CA ILE A 138 15.15 17.92 0.07
C ILE A 138 14.38 16.74 -0.54
N VAL A 139 13.25 16.99 -1.19
CA VAL A 139 12.48 15.95 -1.88
C VAL A 139 13.32 15.34 -3.02
N GLN A 140 13.93 16.18 -3.86
CA GLN A 140 14.73 15.74 -5.01
C GLN A 140 15.97 14.93 -4.61
N ARG A 141 16.73 15.37 -3.60
CA ARG A 141 17.93 14.64 -3.13
C ARG A 141 17.60 13.30 -2.46
N ASN A 142 16.35 13.11 -2.02
CA ASN A 142 15.83 11.83 -1.52
C ASN A 142 15.20 11.00 -2.66
N ASN A 143 15.61 11.21 -3.92
CA ASN A 143 15.20 10.43 -5.08
C ASN A 143 13.68 10.44 -5.34
N LEU A 144 13.01 11.55 -5.05
CA LEU A 144 11.59 11.75 -5.36
C LEU A 144 11.40 13.01 -6.20
N THR A 145 10.46 12.97 -7.15
CA THR A 145 9.92 14.20 -7.73
C THR A 145 8.92 14.82 -6.75
N VAL A 146 8.66 16.13 -6.87
CA VAL A 146 7.63 16.81 -6.05
C VAL A 146 6.26 16.15 -6.25
N ASP A 147 5.90 15.84 -7.49
CA ASP A 147 4.62 15.17 -7.80
C ASP A 147 4.53 13.78 -7.17
N ARG A 148 5.61 12.99 -7.21
CA ARG A 148 5.61 11.67 -6.58
C ARG A 148 5.55 11.77 -5.07
N PHE A 149 6.26 12.72 -4.46
CA PHE A 149 6.16 12.99 -3.03
C PHE A 149 4.72 13.35 -2.63
N ASN A 150 4.07 14.24 -3.38
CA ASN A 150 2.67 14.62 -3.15
C ASN A 150 1.72 13.44 -3.32
N GLN A 151 1.95 12.57 -4.32
CA GLN A 151 1.18 11.34 -4.49
C GLN A 151 1.36 10.39 -3.31
N LEU A 152 2.60 10.14 -2.87
CA LEU A 152 2.89 9.32 -1.68
C LEU A 152 2.26 9.91 -0.42
N LYS A 153 2.20 11.25 -0.30
CA LYS A 153 1.46 11.91 0.78
C LYS A 153 -0.01 11.50 0.78
N THR A 154 -0.67 11.40 -0.38
CA THR A 154 -2.07 10.94 -0.43
C THR A 154 -2.23 9.51 0.11
N TYR A 155 -1.27 8.62 -0.13
CA TYR A 155 -1.27 7.28 0.47
C TYR A 155 -1.03 7.34 1.97
N TYR A 156 -0.12 8.20 2.41
CA TYR A 156 0.20 8.39 3.82
C TYR A 156 -1.01 8.88 4.62
N ASP A 157 -1.77 9.82 4.05
CA ASP A 157 -2.97 10.40 4.67
C ASP A 157 -4.11 9.38 4.85
N ARG A 158 -4.14 8.28 4.07
CA ARG A 158 -5.12 7.19 4.22
C ARG A 158 -4.94 6.38 5.51
N ARG A 159 -3.80 6.51 6.20
CA ARG A 159 -3.49 5.80 7.45
C ARG A 159 -3.52 4.27 7.33
N ASP A 160 -3.20 3.74 6.16
CA ASP A 160 -3.24 2.30 5.85
C ASP A 160 -1.86 1.61 5.98
N ALA A 161 -1.55 0.68 5.08
CA ALA A 161 -0.27 -0.01 5.05
C ALA A 161 0.92 0.94 4.82
N PHE A 162 0.79 1.94 3.94
CA PHE A 162 1.90 2.85 3.64
C PHE A 162 2.29 3.66 4.87
N TYR A 163 1.29 4.21 5.57
CA TYR A 163 1.49 4.95 6.81
C TYR A 163 2.29 4.15 7.85
N LYS A 164 1.91 2.90 8.10
CA LYS A 164 2.60 2.04 9.08
C LYS A 164 4.06 1.80 8.70
N GLN A 165 4.33 1.58 7.41
CA GLN A 165 5.70 1.36 6.94
C GLN A 165 6.54 2.64 7.09
N VAL A 166 6.00 3.81 6.74
CA VAL A 166 6.67 5.10 6.93
C VAL A 166 6.96 5.36 8.40
N GLN A 167 6.01 5.11 9.31
CA GLN A 167 6.22 5.28 10.76
C GLN A 167 7.38 4.42 11.29
N ASN A 168 7.48 3.17 10.83
CA ASN A 168 8.58 2.29 11.22
C ASN A 168 9.95 2.81 10.77
N VAL A 169 10.01 3.50 9.62
CA VAL A 169 11.24 4.16 9.17
C VAL A 169 11.52 5.41 10.01
N LEU A 170 10.51 6.24 10.27
CA LEU A 170 10.66 7.47 11.07
C LEU A 170 11.18 7.20 12.49
N ILE A 171 10.69 6.16 13.16
CA ILE A 171 11.19 5.76 14.49
C ILE A 171 12.69 5.47 14.45
N LYS A 172 13.18 4.84 13.37
CA LYS A 172 14.61 4.54 13.20
C LYS A 172 15.46 5.77 12.89
N LEU A 173 14.87 6.82 12.31
CA LEU A 173 15.57 8.08 12.01
C LEU A 173 15.71 8.99 13.24
N GLN A 174 14.87 8.77 14.27
CA GLN A 174 14.82 9.57 15.49
C GLN A 174 15.67 8.99 16.62
N ASN A 175 16.16 7.76 16.47
CA ASN A 175 17.05 7.08 17.41
C ASN A 175 18.51 7.20 16.95
#